data_AF-A0A2V2DDF0-F1
#
_entry.id   AF-A0A2V2DDF0-F1
#
_cell.length_a   1.000
_cell.length_b   1.000
_cell.length_c   1.000
_cell.angle_alpha   90.00
_cell.angle_beta   90.00
_cell.angle_gamma   90.00
#
_symmetry.space_group_name_H-M   'P 1'
#
loop_
_entity.id
_entity.type
_entity.pdbx_description
1 polymer ?
#
loop_
_entity_poly.entity_id
_entity_poly.type
_entity_poly.pdbx_seq_one_letter_code
_entity_poly.pdbx_strand_id
1 'polypeptide(L)'
;MAAKIVFKSACALMAVAFAACSVDSVEGKWIEPVPGMENQAQGVNLERGGKASSINMATLQYEKWERKGNTLFLSGKSIGNHTTISFTDAFAIEKLTENELVLKKGSLIINYRKQ
;
A
#
# COMPACT_ATOMS: atom_id res chain seq x y z
N MET A 1 -35.53 61.15 -0.24
CA MET A 1 -34.15 61.30 -0.76
C MET A 1 -33.26 60.29 -0.05
N ALA A 2 -32.50 59.54 -0.86
CA ALA A 2 -31.46 58.53 -0.62
C ALA A 2 -31.18 57.99 0.80
N ALA A 3 -31.48 56.69 0.99
CA ALA A 3 -30.81 55.84 1.96
C ALA A 3 -29.39 55.51 1.47
N LYS A 4 -28.37 55.73 2.31
CA LYS A 4 -27.00 55.24 2.07
C LYS A 4 -26.79 54.00 2.93
N ILE A 5 -26.87 52.82 2.30
CA ILE A 5 -26.45 51.56 2.92
C ILE A 5 -25.09 51.21 2.32
N VAL A 6 -24.05 51.29 3.14
CA VAL A 6 -22.69 50.87 2.81
C VAL A 6 -22.66 49.34 2.90
N PHE A 7 -22.61 48.66 1.76
CA PHE A 7 -22.35 47.22 1.71
C PHE A 7 -20.86 46.97 1.95
N LYS A 8 -20.50 46.55 3.16
CA LYS A 8 -19.18 45.96 3.45
C LYS A 8 -19.17 44.54 2.92
N SER A 9 -18.43 44.31 1.84
CA SER A 9 -18.21 42.98 1.27
C SER A 9 -17.36 42.17 2.24
N ALA A 10 -17.99 41.24 2.96
CA ALA A 10 -17.30 40.22 3.74
C ALA A 10 -17.16 38.98 2.85
N CYS A 11 -15.95 38.78 2.32
CA CYS A 11 -15.57 37.57 1.59
C CYS A 11 -15.58 36.40 2.58
N ALA A 12 -16.65 35.61 2.56
CA ALA A 12 -16.75 34.40 3.36
C ALA A 12 -15.80 33.35 2.78
N LEU A 13 -14.63 33.19 3.44
CA LEU A 13 -13.74 32.04 3.25
C LEU A 13 -14.47 30.79 3.72
N MET A 14 -15.07 30.06 2.78
CA MET A 14 -15.64 28.75 3.04
C MET A 14 -14.49 27.76 3.21
N ALA A 15 -14.07 27.54 4.45
CA ALA A 15 -13.13 26.49 4.81
C ALA A 15 -13.82 25.14 4.57
N VAL A 16 -13.55 24.53 3.41
CA VAL A 16 -13.92 23.14 3.14
C VAL A 16 -13.01 22.27 3.99
N ALA A 17 -13.51 21.85 5.15
CA ALA A 17 -12.87 20.81 5.95
C ALA A 17 -12.96 19.49 5.17
N PHE A 18 -11.88 19.12 4.47
CA PHE A 18 -11.70 17.76 4.00
C PHE A 18 -11.54 16.87 5.25
N ALA A 19 -12.63 16.23 5.67
CA ALA A 19 -12.53 15.04 6.50
C ALA A 19 -11.79 14.00 5.65
N ALA A 20 -10.48 13.88 5.86
CA ALA A 20 -9.71 12.76 5.34
C ALA A 20 -10.32 11.51 5.96
N CYS A 21 -11.18 10.81 5.20
CA CYS A 21 -11.47 9.42 5.49
C CYS A 21 -10.11 8.74 5.56
N SER A 22 -9.75 8.24 6.74
CA SER A 22 -8.59 7.40 6.95
C SER A 22 -8.84 6.10 6.18
N VAL A 23 -8.61 6.14 4.87
CA VAL A 23 -8.39 4.93 4.08
C VAL A 23 -7.18 4.27 4.70
N ASP A 24 -7.37 3.09 5.32
CA ASP A 24 -6.27 2.32 5.87
C ASP A 24 -5.20 2.16 4.79
N SER A 25 -4.07 2.83 5.04
CA SER A 25 -2.95 2.96 4.12
C SER A 25 -2.22 1.62 4.09
N VAL A 26 -2.12 1.01 2.90
CA VAL A 26 -1.42 -0.26 2.72
C VAL A 26 0.10 -0.06 2.74
N GLU A 27 0.56 1.19 2.67
CA GLU A 27 1.95 1.57 2.74
C GLU A 27 2.62 1.09 4.03
N GLY A 28 3.87 0.67 3.90
CA GLY A 28 4.69 0.20 5.00
C GLY A 28 5.55 -1.02 4.65
N LYS A 29 6.36 -1.41 5.61
CA LYS A 29 7.18 -2.62 5.56
C LYS A 29 6.38 -3.77 6.19
N TRP A 30 6.14 -4.78 5.39
CA TRP A 30 5.33 -5.94 5.73
C TRP A 30 6.21 -7.18 5.68
N ILE A 31 6.33 -7.87 6.81
CA ILE A 31 7.23 -9.01 6.97
C ILE A 31 6.51 -10.25 7.46
N GLU A 32 7.02 -11.40 7.04
CA GLU A 32 6.65 -12.73 7.51
C GLU A 32 7.92 -13.51 7.89
N PRO A 33 7.85 -14.49 8.80
CA PRO A 33 8.96 -15.38 9.07
C PRO A 33 9.37 -16.15 7.80
N VAL A 34 10.66 -16.37 7.61
CA VAL A 34 11.12 -17.25 6.53
C VAL A 34 10.87 -18.71 6.93
N PRO A 35 10.13 -19.51 6.13
CA PRO A 35 9.87 -20.91 6.47
C PRO A 35 11.17 -21.69 6.72
N GLY A 36 11.26 -22.32 7.90
CA GLY A 36 12.45 -23.09 8.31
C GLY A 36 13.63 -22.26 8.85
N MET A 37 13.51 -20.94 8.96
CA MET A 37 14.53 -20.07 9.55
C MET A 37 13.92 -19.15 10.61
N GLU A 38 13.82 -19.65 11.85
CA GLU A 38 13.04 -19.05 12.95
C GLU A 38 13.42 -17.60 13.31
N ASN A 39 14.64 -17.15 12.98
CA ASN A 39 15.15 -15.82 13.29
C ASN A 39 15.28 -14.89 12.08
N GLN A 40 14.76 -15.29 10.92
CA GLN A 40 14.79 -14.48 9.70
C GLN A 40 13.39 -14.13 9.26
N ALA A 41 13.23 -12.90 8.77
CA ALA A 41 11.99 -12.42 8.20
C ALA A 41 12.23 -11.92 6.78
N GLN A 42 11.24 -12.11 5.92
CA GLN A 42 11.20 -11.63 4.54
C GLN A 42 9.91 -10.85 4.30
N GLY A 43 9.81 -10.14 3.18
CA GLY A 43 8.54 -9.54 2.79
C GLY A 43 8.67 -8.41 1.79
N VAL A 44 7.84 -7.39 1.95
CA VAL A 44 7.70 -6.30 0.97
C VAL A 44 7.57 -4.94 1.66
N ASN A 45 8.28 -3.96 1.14
CA ASN A 45 8.11 -2.55 1.47
C ASN A 45 7.22 -1.91 0.40
N LEU A 46 6.07 -1.37 0.80
CA LEU A 46 5.12 -0.66 -0.05
C LEU A 46 5.27 0.84 0.21
N GLU A 47 5.98 1.55 -0.65
CA GLU A 47 6.25 2.98 -0.49
C GLU A 47 5.11 3.82 -1.08
N ARG A 48 4.88 5.00 -0.51
CA ARG A 48 3.96 5.98 -1.07
C ARG A 48 4.35 6.28 -2.52
N GLY A 49 3.35 6.34 -3.41
CA GLY A 49 3.57 6.58 -4.84
C GLY A 49 3.77 5.30 -5.67
N GLY A 50 3.54 4.12 -5.09
CA GLY A 50 3.42 2.87 -5.84
C GLY A 50 4.75 2.14 -6.11
N LYS A 51 5.84 2.55 -5.46
CA LYS A 51 7.10 1.80 -5.48
C LYS A 51 7.07 0.67 -4.46
N ALA A 52 7.49 -0.52 -4.87
CA ALA A 52 7.68 -1.65 -3.95
C ALA A 52 9.14 -2.09 -3.94
N SER A 53 9.60 -2.68 -2.84
CA SER A 53 10.89 -3.36 -2.79
C SER A 53 10.82 -4.60 -1.90
N SER A 54 11.55 -5.65 -2.28
CA SER A 54 11.65 -6.86 -1.48
C SER A 54 12.47 -6.63 -0.20
N ILE A 55 12.09 -7.33 0.86
CA ILE A 55 12.82 -7.39 2.13
C ILE A 55 13.41 -8.80 2.24
N ASN A 56 14.73 -8.91 2.28
CA ASN A 56 15.47 -10.17 2.49
C ASN A 56 15.14 -11.31 1.50
N MET A 57 14.74 -10.99 0.26
CA MET A 57 14.52 -11.98 -0.79
C MET A 57 15.49 -11.76 -1.95
N ALA A 58 16.21 -12.81 -2.34
CA ALA A 58 17.16 -12.77 -3.46
C ALA A 58 16.48 -13.00 -4.81
N THR A 59 15.53 -13.94 -4.86
CA THR A 59 14.91 -14.42 -6.11
C THR A 59 13.68 -13.62 -6.50
N LEU A 60 12.87 -13.17 -5.54
CA LEU A 60 11.67 -12.38 -5.81
C LEU A 60 11.96 -10.91 -5.55
N GLN A 61 12.05 -10.10 -6.60
CA GLN A 61 12.34 -8.66 -6.54
C GLN A 61 11.10 -7.84 -6.90
N TYR A 62 10.37 -7.35 -5.91
CA TYR A 62 9.27 -6.42 -6.13
C TYR A 62 9.79 -5.05 -6.57
N GLU A 63 9.06 -4.40 -7.47
CA GLU A 63 9.42 -3.08 -8.02
C GLU A 63 8.27 -2.07 -7.89
N LYS A 64 7.02 -2.53 -8.01
CA LYS A 64 5.83 -1.66 -8.01
C LYS A 64 4.65 -2.29 -7.31
N TRP A 65 3.80 -1.45 -6.74
CA TRP A 65 2.49 -1.83 -6.24
C TRP A 65 1.41 -0.84 -6.66
N GLU A 66 0.18 -1.34 -6.77
CA GLU A 66 -1.01 -0.52 -7.00
C GLU A 66 -2.19 -1.16 -6.24
N ARG A 67 -3.02 -0.34 -5.60
CA ARG A 67 -4.26 -0.81 -4.96
C ARG A 67 -5.48 -0.33 -5.76
N LYS A 68 -6.34 -1.25 -6.15
CA LYS A 68 -7.67 -0.96 -6.74
C LYS A 68 -8.75 -1.59 -5.88
N GLY A 69 -9.44 -0.76 -5.11
CA GLY A 69 -10.40 -1.23 -4.11
C GLY A 69 -9.75 -2.21 -3.12
N ASN A 70 -10.21 -3.45 -3.14
CA ASN A 70 -9.72 -4.52 -2.26
C ASN A 70 -8.67 -5.42 -2.92
N THR A 71 -8.14 -5.05 -4.08
CA THR A 71 -7.09 -5.81 -4.79
C THR A 71 -5.77 -5.05 -4.71
N LEU A 72 -4.72 -5.73 -4.26
CA LEU A 72 -3.34 -5.27 -4.31
C LEU A 72 -2.62 -5.95 -5.48
N PHE A 73 -2.14 -5.14 -6.41
CA PHE A 73 -1.28 -5.59 -7.50
C PHE A 73 0.17 -5.41 -7.08
N LEU A 74 0.97 -6.47 -7.18
CA LEU A 74 2.42 -6.44 -6.96
C LEU A 74 3.12 -6.85 -8.24
N SER A 75 4.04 -6.02 -8.71
CA SER A 75 4.83 -6.29 -9.91
C SER A 75 6.32 -6.30 -9.59
N GLY A 76 7.06 -7.11 -10.32
CA GLY A 76 8.49 -7.26 -10.10
C GLY A 76 9.11 -8.27 -11.04
N LYS A 77 10.23 -8.82 -10.60
CA LYS A 77 11.03 -9.81 -11.33
C LYS A 77 11.31 -11.03 -10.47
N SER A 78 11.15 -12.21 -11.06
CA SER A 78 11.68 -13.46 -10.53
C SER A 78 13.05 -13.71 -11.16
N ILE A 79 14.06 -13.90 -10.32
CA ILE A 79 15.46 -14.09 -10.69
C ILE A 79 15.90 -15.45 -10.17
N GLY A 80 16.32 -16.33 -11.07
CA GLY A 80 16.77 -17.68 -10.72
C GLY A 80 17.20 -18.43 -11.97
N ASN A 81 18.06 -19.44 -11.82
CA ASN A 81 18.55 -20.27 -12.94
C ASN A 81 19.02 -19.44 -14.15
N HIS A 82 19.82 -18.39 -13.89
CA HIS A 82 20.33 -17.44 -14.91
C HIS A 82 19.24 -16.72 -15.74
N THR A 83 17.99 -16.76 -15.27
CA THR A 83 16.84 -16.17 -15.97
C THR A 83 16.23 -15.07 -15.12
N THR A 84 15.70 -14.05 -15.79
CA THR A 84 14.90 -12.99 -15.18
C THR A 84 13.55 -12.93 -15.86
N ILE A 85 12.47 -13.09 -15.10
CA ILE A 85 11.09 -13.10 -15.62
C ILE A 85 10.30 -12.00 -14.90
N SER A 86 9.74 -11.07 -15.66
CA SER A 86 8.82 -10.06 -15.10
C SER A 86 7.47 -10.68 -14.77
N PHE A 87 6.85 -10.25 -13.68
CA PHE A 87 5.52 -10.69 -13.28
C PHE A 87 4.69 -9.54 -12.73
N THR A 88 3.37 -9.75 -12.74
CA THR A 88 2.39 -8.96 -11.99
C THR A 88 1.38 -9.93 -11.39
N ASP A 89 1.28 -9.89 -10.06
CA ASP A 89 0.31 -10.67 -9.30
C ASP A 89 -0.79 -9.78 -8.74
N ALA A 90 -2.01 -10.29 -8.72
CA ALA A 90 -3.16 -9.65 -8.10
C ALA A 90 -3.56 -10.44 -6.85
N PHE A 91 -3.57 -9.78 -5.70
CA PHE A 91 -3.95 -10.34 -4.41
C PHE A 91 -5.21 -9.67 -3.89
N ALA A 92 -6.16 -10.46 -3.37
CA ALA A 92 -7.23 -9.94 -2.55
C ALA A 92 -6.66 -9.56 -1.17
N ILE A 93 -7.04 -8.38 -0.67
CA ILE A 93 -6.72 -7.93 0.69
C ILE A 93 -7.81 -8.49 1.62
N GLU A 94 -7.53 -9.61 2.29
CA GLU A 94 -8.51 -10.24 3.20
C GLU A 94 -8.58 -9.49 4.54
N LYS A 95 -7.48 -8.89 4.97
CA LYS A 95 -7.39 -8.08 6.18
C LYS A 95 -6.32 -7.00 6.02
N LEU A 96 -6.64 -5.78 6.44
CA LEU A 96 -5.70 -4.68 6.55
C LEU A 96 -6.00 -3.92 7.85
N THR A 97 -5.00 -3.86 8.73
CA THR A 97 -5.02 -3.06 9.96
C THR A 97 -3.71 -2.27 10.05
N GLU A 98 -3.51 -1.51 11.12
CA GLU A 98 -2.24 -0.84 11.38
C GLU A 98 -1.05 -1.82 11.40
N ASN A 99 -1.26 -3.06 11.87
CA ASN A 99 -0.18 -4.00 12.19
C ASN A 99 -0.23 -5.33 11.41
N GLU A 100 -1.31 -5.57 10.65
CA GLU A 100 -1.53 -6.82 9.93
C GLU A 100 -1.99 -6.56 8.50
N LEU A 101 -1.41 -7.33 7.57
CA LEU A 101 -1.83 -7.38 6.17
C LEU A 101 -1.95 -8.85 5.76
N VAL A 102 -3.16 -9.27 5.39
CA VAL A 102 -3.41 -10.62 4.89
C VAL A 102 -3.77 -10.54 3.41
N LEU A 103 -2.97 -11.20 2.58
CA LEU A 103 -3.13 -11.25 1.14
C LEU A 103 -3.51 -12.66 0.69
N LYS A 104 -4.38 -12.76 -0.33
CA LYS A 104 -4.80 -14.04 -0.89
C LYS A 104 -4.75 -14.06 -2.41
N LYS A 105 -4.25 -15.16 -2.97
CA LYS A 105 -4.28 -15.46 -4.41
C LYS A 105 -4.52 -16.96 -4.61
N GLY A 106 -5.75 -17.34 -4.98
CA GLY A 106 -6.14 -18.75 -5.06
C GLY A 106 -6.05 -19.43 -3.68
N SER A 107 -5.24 -20.49 -3.57
CA SER A 107 -4.96 -21.19 -2.31
C SER A 107 -3.81 -20.57 -1.51
N LEU A 108 -3.05 -19.63 -2.09
CA LEU A 108 -1.96 -18.95 -1.39
C LEU A 108 -2.54 -17.89 -0.45
N ILE A 109 -2.16 -17.96 0.82
CA ILE A 109 -2.43 -16.95 1.85
C ILE A 109 -1.08 -16.49 2.40
N ILE A 110 -0.87 -15.18 2.43
CA ILE A 110 0.34 -14.55 2.97
C ILE A 110 -0.08 -13.70 4.17
N ASN A 111 0.52 -13.96 5.32
CA ASN A 111 0.20 -13.27 6.57
C ASN A 111 1.38 -12.39 6.96
N TYR A 112 1.27 -11.10 6.67
CA TYR A 112 2.28 -10.13 7.04
C TYR A 112 1.97 -9.44 8.37
N ARG A 113 3.04 -9.10 9.07
CA ARG A 113 3.05 -8.16 10.19
C ARG A 113 3.83 -6.92 9.79
N LYS A 114 3.46 -5.77 10.33
CA LYS A 114 4.24 -4.56 10.11
C LYS A 114 5.58 -4.69 10.82
N GLN A 115 6.66 -4.30 10.13
CA GLN A 115 8.02 -4.25 10.69
C GLN A 115 8.22 -3.00 11.55
#